data_AF-A0A7M3S7J4-F1
#
_entry.id   AF-A0A7M3S7J4-F1
#
_cell.length_a   1.000
_cell.length_b   1.000
_cell.length_c   1.000
_cell.angle_alpha   90.00
_cell.angle_beta   90.00
_cell.angle_gamma   90.00
#
_symmetry.space_group_name_H-M   'P 1'
#
loop_
_entity.id
_entity.type
_entity.pdbx_description
1 polymer ?
#
loop_
_entity_poly.entity_id
_entity_poly.type
_entity_poly.pdbx_seq_one_letter_code
_entity_poly.pdbx_strand_id
1 'polypeptide(L)'
;LNAVNVVVNSTLSQQRSSAWEDSVLSALNSQSPAHQYKVVLEKHLVGILLVVFVKAEHADFVREVHGATAGVGIMGMMGNKGGAAVRLSYYDSTLCFVCAHLAAHRENVAGRNADYLNILSKIEFRDNESSDGYACDTRHLSGEPPILNHDFVFWLGDLNYRINEKIPVEAVFVQAESGVYKELLQLDQLSIERKRGNVFRGFEEGRIAFPPTYKFQAGTMMYEKRPEKKLRAPAWCDRILWRAKIPDQVVQQSYTAVMPLDLSDHKPVQATFEVQIRHQVEAKKTQVIREIMMQLDKW
;
A
#
# COMPACT_ATOMS: atom_id res chain seq x y z
N LEU A 1 -2.41 -10.16 18.99
CA LEU A 1 -2.47 -11.34 18.11
C LEU A 1 -1.09 -12.00 18.07
N ASN A 2 -0.93 -13.19 18.67
CA ASN A 2 0.32 -13.95 18.58
C ASN A 2 0.39 -14.60 17.19
N ALA A 3 1.50 -14.40 16.48
CA ALA A 3 1.72 -14.86 15.10
C ALA A 3 1.52 -16.39 14.91
N VAL A 4 1.72 -17.16 15.99
CA VAL A 4 1.50 -18.62 16.01
C VAL A 4 0.05 -19.00 15.70
N ASN A 5 -0.93 -18.23 16.15
CA ASN A 5 -2.35 -18.55 15.91
C ASN A 5 -2.81 -18.21 14.48
N VAL A 6 -2.08 -17.37 13.77
CA VAL A 6 -2.45 -16.90 12.43
C VAL A 6 -1.83 -17.79 11.34
N VAL A 7 -0.65 -18.34 11.59
CA VAL A 7 0.04 -19.25 10.66
C VAL A 7 -0.54 -20.68 10.69
N VAL A 8 -1.15 -21.10 11.80
CA VAL A 8 -1.55 -22.50 12.03
C VAL A 8 -2.99 -22.82 11.57
N ASN A 9 -3.81 -21.83 11.21
CA ASN A 9 -5.20 -22.09 10.78
C ASN A 9 -5.59 -21.24 9.56
N SER A 10 -5.19 -21.69 8.37
CA SER A 10 -5.46 -21.04 7.09
C SER A 10 -6.97 -20.84 6.85
N THR A 11 -7.81 -21.79 7.27
CA THR A 11 -9.27 -21.70 7.13
C THR A 11 -9.87 -20.53 7.93
N LEU A 12 -9.43 -20.31 9.17
CA LEU A 12 -9.91 -19.18 9.97
C LEU A 12 -9.44 -17.83 9.40
N SER A 13 -8.24 -17.78 8.84
CA SER A 13 -7.72 -16.57 8.19
C SER A 13 -8.53 -16.22 6.94
N GLN A 14 -8.87 -17.23 6.13
CA GLN A 14 -9.75 -17.07 4.97
C GLN A 14 -11.16 -16.61 5.36
N GLN A 15 -11.76 -17.21 6.40
CA GLN A 15 -13.08 -16.78 6.89
C GLN A 15 -13.08 -15.32 7.35
N ARG A 16 -12.01 -14.88 8.00
CA ARG A 16 -11.85 -13.48 8.44
C ARG A 16 -11.65 -12.53 7.26
N SER A 17 -10.87 -12.91 6.24
CA SER A 17 -10.69 -12.07 5.06
C SER A 17 -12.02 -11.91 4.32
N SER A 18 -12.77 -12.99 4.11
CA SER A 18 -14.11 -12.95 3.50
C SER A 18 -15.08 -12.07 4.30
N ALA A 19 -15.11 -12.19 5.63
CA ALA A 19 -15.98 -11.33 6.45
C ALA A 19 -15.65 -9.84 6.33
N TRP A 20 -14.36 -9.50 6.21
CA TRP A 20 -13.93 -8.11 5.97
C TRP A 20 -14.29 -7.63 4.57
N GLU A 21 -14.08 -8.46 3.56
CA GLU A 21 -14.46 -8.19 2.17
C GLU A 21 -15.95 -7.87 2.08
N ASP A 22 -16.81 -8.74 2.61
CA ASP A 22 -18.27 -8.57 2.62
C ASP A 22 -18.69 -7.29 3.35
N SER A 23 -18.09 -7.03 4.51
CA SER A 23 -18.42 -5.85 5.32
C SER A 23 -18.06 -4.55 4.59
N VAL A 24 -16.88 -4.48 3.96
CA VAL A 24 -16.44 -3.30 3.21
C VAL A 24 -17.27 -3.13 1.93
N LEU A 25 -17.52 -4.22 1.20
CA LEU A 25 -18.33 -4.19 -0.01
C LEU A 25 -19.76 -3.70 0.27
N SER A 26 -20.38 -4.21 1.33
CA SER A 26 -21.70 -3.77 1.79
C SER A 26 -21.70 -2.29 2.18
N ALA A 27 -20.68 -1.82 2.89
CA ALA A 27 -20.53 -0.41 3.24
C ALA A 27 -20.39 0.48 1.99
N LEU A 28 -19.56 0.10 1.01
CA LEU A 28 -19.40 0.85 -0.24
C LEU A 28 -20.71 0.93 -1.03
N ASN A 29 -21.40 -0.21 -1.17
CA ASN A 29 -22.59 -0.33 -2.01
C ASN A 29 -23.84 0.29 -1.38
N SER A 30 -23.94 0.31 -0.05
CA SER A 30 -25.03 1.01 0.65
C SER A 30 -24.94 2.53 0.52
N GLN A 31 -23.73 3.08 0.39
CA GLN A 31 -23.48 4.52 0.24
C GLN A 31 -23.54 5.00 -1.22
N SER A 32 -23.48 4.10 -2.20
CA SER A 32 -23.48 4.44 -3.63
C SER A 32 -24.39 3.53 -4.44
N PRO A 33 -25.73 3.61 -4.27
CA PRO A 33 -26.68 2.73 -4.96
C PRO A 33 -26.52 2.75 -6.49
N ALA A 34 -26.23 3.92 -7.06
CA ALA A 34 -26.07 4.12 -8.50
C ALA A 34 -24.74 3.61 -9.07
N HIS A 35 -23.70 3.48 -8.23
CA HIS A 35 -22.36 3.04 -8.65
C HIS A 35 -21.88 1.92 -7.73
N GLN A 36 -22.43 0.73 -7.95
CA GLN A 36 -22.05 -0.48 -7.23
C GLN A 36 -20.58 -0.80 -7.46
N TYR A 37 -19.92 -1.35 -6.45
CA TYR A 37 -18.56 -1.88 -6.50
C TYR A 37 -18.59 -3.40 -6.63
N LYS A 38 -17.52 -3.94 -7.21
CA LYS A 38 -17.17 -5.36 -7.27
C LYS A 38 -15.77 -5.55 -6.69
N VAL A 39 -15.54 -6.70 -6.09
CA VAL A 39 -14.19 -7.12 -5.65
C VAL A 39 -13.40 -7.49 -6.90
N VAL A 40 -12.17 -6.97 -7.00
CA VAL A 40 -11.21 -7.32 -8.04
C VAL A 40 -10.35 -8.49 -7.57
N LEU A 41 -9.68 -8.32 -6.42
CA LEU A 41 -8.86 -9.37 -5.82
C LEU A 41 -8.62 -9.07 -4.34
N GLU A 42 -8.63 -10.14 -3.54
CA GLU A 42 -8.18 -10.17 -2.16
C GLU A 42 -6.82 -10.88 -2.06
N LYS A 43 -5.91 -10.30 -1.28
CA LYS A 43 -4.67 -10.96 -0.86
C LYS A 43 -4.36 -10.68 0.59
N HIS A 44 -4.04 -11.74 1.32
CA HIS A 44 -3.64 -11.66 2.71
C HIS A 44 -2.34 -12.40 2.98
N LEU A 45 -1.61 -11.92 3.98
CA LEU A 45 -0.43 -12.56 4.53
C LEU A 45 -0.46 -12.39 6.04
N VAL A 46 -0.78 -13.47 6.75
CA VAL A 46 -0.87 -13.49 8.21
C VAL A 46 -1.85 -12.41 8.71
N GLY A 47 -1.36 -11.28 9.22
CA GLY A 47 -2.20 -10.18 9.73
C GLY A 47 -2.42 -9.04 8.73
N ILE A 48 -1.92 -9.18 7.50
CA ILE A 48 -2.04 -8.20 6.42
C ILE A 48 -3.21 -8.64 5.54
N LEU A 49 -4.11 -7.72 5.22
CA LEU A 49 -5.19 -7.90 4.25
C LEU A 49 -5.15 -6.73 3.27
N LEU A 50 -5.16 -7.04 1.97
CA LEU A 50 -5.29 -6.10 0.87
C LEU A 50 -6.49 -6.55 0.02
N VAL A 51 -7.48 -5.67 -0.11
CA VAL A 51 -8.64 -5.91 -0.97
C VAL A 51 -8.74 -4.76 -1.97
N VAL A 52 -8.83 -5.10 -3.25
CA VAL A 52 -9.01 -4.13 -4.33
C VAL A 52 -10.45 -4.22 -4.82
N PHE A 53 -11.13 -3.08 -4.89
CA PHE A 53 -12.50 -2.96 -5.40
C PHE A 53 -12.49 -2.06 -6.64
N VAL A 54 -13.46 -2.28 -7.53
CA VAL A 54 -13.69 -1.45 -8.72
C VAL A 54 -15.17 -1.16 -8.85
N LYS A 55 -15.54 0.00 -9.38
CA LYS A 55 -16.94 0.25 -9.77
C LYS A 55 -17.35 -0.74 -10.87
N ALA A 56 -18.58 -1.25 -10.78
CA ALA A 56 -19.13 -2.27 -11.66
C ALA A 56 -19.10 -1.85 -13.13
N GLU A 57 -19.31 -0.57 -13.43
CA GLU A 57 -19.25 0.00 -14.79
C GLU A 57 -17.85 -0.03 -15.42
N HIS A 58 -16.80 -0.20 -14.62
CA HIS A 58 -15.43 -0.29 -15.10
C HIS A 58 -14.86 -1.71 -15.01
N ALA A 59 -15.63 -2.69 -14.56
CA ALA A 59 -15.15 -4.05 -14.31
C ALA A 59 -14.61 -4.72 -15.59
N ASP A 60 -15.25 -4.49 -16.74
CA ASP A 60 -14.85 -5.07 -18.02
C ASP A 60 -13.52 -4.50 -18.55
N PHE A 61 -13.03 -3.39 -17.96
CA PHE A 61 -11.73 -2.79 -18.30
C PHE A 61 -10.62 -3.21 -17.33
N VAL A 62 -10.90 -4.07 -16.35
CA VAL A 62 -9.92 -4.65 -15.44
C VAL A 62 -9.46 -6.00 -16.00
N ARG A 63 -8.17 -6.11 -16.31
CA ARG A 63 -7.55 -7.29 -16.93
C ARG A 63 -6.25 -7.65 -16.22
N GLU A 64 -5.74 -8.85 -16.50
CA GLU A 64 -4.43 -9.32 -16.03
C GLU A 64 -4.23 -9.07 -14.52
N VAL A 65 -5.18 -9.57 -13.73
CA VAL A 65 -5.23 -9.39 -12.28
C VAL A 65 -4.42 -10.48 -11.60
N HIS A 66 -3.36 -10.09 -10.89
CA HIS A 66 -2.50 -11.03 -10.16
C HIS A 66 -2.25 -10.50 -8.75
N GLY A 67 -2.03 -11.42 -7.81
CA GLY A 67 -1.65 -11.03 -6.47
C GLY A 67 -0.61 -11.97 -5.89
N ALA A 68 0.27 -11.42 -5.06
CA ALA A 68 1.43 -12.09 -4.51
C ALA A 68 1.69 -11.62 -3.08
N THR A 69 2.45 -12.39 -2.32
CA THR A 69 2.83 -12.04 -0.94
C THR A 69 4.31 -12.32 -0.72
N ALA A 70 4.91 -11.58 0.21
CA ALA A 70 6.30 -11.78 0.62
C ALA A 70 6.42 -11.67 2.15
N GLY A 71 6.85 -12.75 2.80
CA GLY A 71 7.19 -12.76 4.22
C GLY A 71 8.61 -12.27 4.49
N VAL A 72 8.79 -11.44 5.52
CA VAL A 72 10.08 -10.79 5.85
C VAL A 72 10.44 -10.80 7.35
N GLY A 73 9.71 -11.53 8.20
CA GLY A 73 9.89 -11.56 9.65
C GLY A 73 11.16 -12.27 10.15
N ILE A 74 11.05 -13.27 11.03
CA ILE A 74 12.23 -13.92 11.63
C ILE A 74 13.21 -14.37 10.52
N MET A 75 14.46 -13.92 10.62
CA MET A 75 15.54 -14.12 9.63
C MET A 75 15.22 -13.68 8.19
N GLY A 76 14.31 -12.70 8.01
CA GLY A 76 13.91 -12.25 6.68
C GLY A 76 13.05 -13.26 5.92
N MET A 77 12.56 -14.32 6.57
CA MET A 77 11.85 -15.43 5.91
C MET A 77 10.52 -15.83 6.57
N MET A 78 10.30 -15.58 7.87
CA MET A 78 9.09 -16.04 8.57
C MET A 78 7.93 -15.02 8.53
N GLY A 79 6.69 -15.47 8.31
CA GLY A 79 5.55 -14.65 7.83
C GLY A 79 4.86 -13.65 8.79
N ASN A 80 5.36 -13.33 9.99
CA ASN A 80 4.65 -12.39 10.90
C ASN A 80 4.75 -10.90 10.49
N LYS A 81 5.54 -10.62 9.45
CA LYS A 81 5.77 -9.33 8.79
C LYS A 81 5.90 -9.59 7.30
N GLY A 82 5.60 -8.61 6.46
CA GLY A 82 5.63 -8.81 5.02
C GLY A 82 4.86 -7.78 4.23
N GLY A 83 4.58 -8.15 2.98
CA GLY A 83 3.72 -7.42 2.08
C GLY A 83 2.76 -8.35 1.34
N ALA A 84 1.55 -7.85 1.09
CA ALA A 84 0.62 -8.39 0.11
C ALA A 84 0.51 -7.37 -1.04
N ALA A 85 0.54 -7.85 -2.28
CA ALA A 85 0.42 -7.00 -3.44
C ALA A 85 -0.64 -7.53 -4.41
N VAL A 86 -1.32 -6.61 -5.07
CA VAL A 86 -2.25 -6.86 -6.18
C VAL A 86 -1.84 -5.97 -7.34
N ARG A 87 -1.71 -6.55 -8.53
CA ARG A 87 -1.53 -5.80 -9.77
C ARG A 87 -2.64 -6.09 -10.75
N LEU A 88 -2.93 -5.10 -11.60
CA LEU A 88 -3.94 -5.20 -12.65
C LEU A 88 -3.64 -4.23 -13.79
N SER A 89 -4.12 -4.57 -14.97
CA SER A 89 -4.29 -3.66 -16.09
C SER A 89 -5.67 -3.02 -15.98
N TYR A 90 -5.73 -1.69 -15.93
CA TYR A 90 -6.97 -0.91 -15.89
C TYR A 90 -7.03 0.00 -17.11
N TYR A 91 -8.01 -0.24 -17.99
CA TYR A 91 -7.96 0.26 -19.36
C TYR A 91 -6.61 -0.07 -19.98
N ASP A 92 -5.79 0.93 -20.35
CA ASP A 92 -4.46 0.76 -20.97
C ASP A 92 -3.33 1.28 -20.08
N SER A 93 -3.54 1.23 -18.77
CA SER A 93 -2.53 1.53 -17.75
C SER A 93 -2.39 0.37 -16.76
N THR A 94 -1.19 0.22 -16.19
CA THR A 94 -0.88 -0.82 -15.22
C THR A 94 -0.80 -0.23 -13.81
N LEU A 95 -1.50 -0.85 -12.86
CA LEU A 95 -1.52 -0.44 -11.46
C LEU A 95 -1.00 -1.57 -10.57
N CYS A 96 -0.25 -1.22 -9.53
CA CYS A 96 0.17 -2.12 -8.48
C CYS A 96 -0.12 -1.52 -7.10
N PHE A 97 -0.83 -2.24 -6.25
CA PHE A 97 -1.11 -1.89 -4.87
C PHE A 97 -0.33 -2.83 -3.96
N VAL A 98 0.38 -2.27 -2.97
CA VAL A 98 1.16 -3.02 -1.99
C VAL A 98 0.73 -2.60 -0.59
N CYS A 99 0.28 -3.55 0.23
CA CYS A 99 0.02 -3.34 1.65
C CYS A 99 1.10 -4.06 2.46
N ALA A 100 1.84 -3.33 3.30
CA ALA A 100 2.95 -3.88 4.07
C ALA A 100 2.80 -3.67 5.58
N HIS A 101 3.38 -4.60 6.33
CA HIS A 101 3.58 -4.48 7.77
C HIS A 101 5.04 -4.78 8.06
N LEU A 102 5.83 -3.74 8.31
CA LEU A 102 7.29 -3.81 8.44
C LEU A 102 7.74 -3.96 9.91
N ALA A 103 9.02 -4.25 10.12
CA ALA A 103 9.62 -4.46 11.43
C ALA A 103 9.26 -3.35 12.44
N ALA A 104 8.80 -3.76 13.61
CA ALA A 104 8.44 -2.86 14.70
C ALA A 104 9.69 -2.37 15.46
N HIS A 105 9.46 -1.59 16.51
CA HIS A 105 10.45 -1.03 17.44
C HIS A 105 11.20 0.21 16.93
N ARG A 106 11.45 1.16 17.83
CA ARG A 106 11.87 2.51 17.49
C ARG A 106 13.29 2.52 16.93
N GLU A 107 14.16 1.72 17.51
CA GLU A 107 15.55 1.48 17.16
C GLU A 107 15.73 0.76 15.81
N ASN A 108 14.75 -0.04 15.37
CA ASN A 108 14.92 -0.99 14.27
C ASN A 108 14.67 -0.40 12.86
N VAL A 109 15.32 0.73 12.57
CA VAL A 109 15.22 1.37 11.24
C VAL A 109 15.80 0.47 10.15
N ALA A 110 16.96 -0.13 10.41
CA ALA A 110 17.62 -1.02 9.45
C ALA A 110 16.75 -2.23 9.08
N GLY A 111 16.04 -2.83 10.04
CA GLY A 111 15.10 -3.91 9.78
C GLY A 111 13.95 -3.49 8.87
N ARG A 112 13.37 -2.29 9.07
CA ARG A 112 12.31 -1.78 8.18
C ARG A 112 12.81 -1.52 6.76
N ASN A 113 14.02 -0.98 6.62
CA ASN A 113 14.63 -0.78 5.31
C ASN A 113 14.87 -2.14 4.61
N ALA A 114 15.36 -3.14 5.34
CA ALA A 114 15.57 -4.48 4.83
C ALA A 114 14.23 -5.16 4.44
N ASP A 115 13.19 -5.03 5.26
CA ASP A 115 11.85 -5.55 4.97
C ASP A 115 11.28 -4.95 3.67
N TYR A 116 11.41 -3.63 3.49
CA TYR A 116 11.01 -2.95 2.25
C TYR A 116 11.75 -3.55 1.02
N LEU A 117 13.08 -3.67 1.10
CA LEU A 117 13.89 -4.21 0.00
C LEU A 117 13.55 -5.68 -0.28
N ASN A 118 13.32 -6.48 0.76
CA ASN A 118 12.93 -7.88 0.63
C ASN A 118 11.55 -8.05 -0.01
N ILE A 119 10.56 -7.23 0.35
CA ILE A 119 9.24 -7.24 -0.31
C ILE A 119 9.41 -6.89 -1.79
N LEU A 120 10.19 -5.85 -2.07
CA LEU A 120 10.46 -5.38 -3.43
C LEU A 120 11.10 -6.47 -4.30
N SER A 121 12.05 -7.23 -3.74
CA SER A 121 12.78 -8.27 -4.49
C SER A 121 12.04 -9.60 -4.61
N LYS A 122 11.20 -9.95 -3.62
CA LYS A 122 10.56 -11.28 -3.55
C LYS A 122 9.17 -11.35 -4.19
N ILE A 123 8.47 -10.22 -4.31
CA ILE A 123 7.16 -10.22 -4.96
C ILE A 123 7.34 -10.44 -6.46
N GLU A 124 6.79 -11.56 -6.92
CA GLU A 124 6.67 -11.93 -8.33
C GLU A 124 5.20 -12.19 -8.64
N PHE A 125 4.70 -11.59 -9.72
CA PHE A 125 3.35 -11.84 -10.21
C PHE A 125 3.43 -12.93 -11.27
N ARG A 126 2.96 -14.14 -10.94
CA ARG A 126 2.96 -15.29 -11.86
C ARG A 126 1.55 -15.57 -12.38
N ASP A 127 1.49 -16.08 -13.60
CA ASP A 127 0.28 -16.66 -14.17
C ASP A 127 0.22 -18.11 -13.71
N ASN A 128 -0.79 -18.47 -12.93
CA ASN A 128 -0.97 -19.86 -12.50
C ASN A 128 -1.51 -20.78 -13.63
N GLU A 129 -1.73 -20.26 -14.85
CA GLU A 129 -2.36 -20.99 -15.96
C GLU A 129 -1.41 -21.44 -17.08
N SER A 130 -0.13 -21.03 -17.09
CA SER A 130 0.82 -21.57 -18.07
C SER A 130 1.49 -22.83 -17.51
N SER A 131 0.87 -24.00 -17.72
CA SER A 131 1.53 -25.32 -17.61
C SER A 131 2.70 -25.48 -18.58
N ASP A 132 2.84 -24.56 -19.53
CA ASP A 132 3.79 -24.63 -20.62
C ASP A 132 4.98 -23.70 -20.38
N GLY A 133 5.67 -23.82 -19.25
CA GLY A 133 7.09 -23.44 -19.05
C GLY A 133 7.60 -22.03 -19.39
N TYR A 134 6.79 -21.14 -19.98
CA TYR A 134 7.14 -19.80 -20.40
C TYR A 134 6.40 -18.81 -19.51
N ALA A 135 6.78 -18.76 -18.24
CA ALA A 135 6.51 -17.57 -17.46
C ALA A 135 7.14 -16.40 -18.21
N CYS A 136 6.33 -15.47 -18.70
CA CYS A 136 6.76 -14.18 -19.20
C CYS A 136 7.45 -13.47 -18.02
N ASP A 137 8.73 -13.74 -17.87
CA ASP A 137 9.58 -13.12 -16.87
C ASP A 137 9.83 -11.66 -17.29
N THR A 138 8.89 -10.80 -16.93
CA THR A 138 8.94 -9.36 -17.19
C THR A 138 10.16 -8.67 -16.54
N ARG A 139 10.94 -9.37 -15.70
CA ARG A 139 12.21 -8.84 -15.17
C ARG A 139 13.25 -8.63 -16.27
N HIS A 140 13.19 -9.38 -17.37
CA HIS A 140 14.23 -9.37 -18.40
C HIS A 140 14.27 -8.12 -19.28
N LEU A 141 13.23 -7.28 -19.29
CA LEU A 141 13.15 -6.15 -20.22
C LEU A 141 13.57 -4.80 -19.61
N SER A 142 13.39 -4.58 -18.31
CA SER A 142 13.71 -3.30 -17.64
C SER A 142 14.82 -3.39 -16.60
N GLY A 143 15.10 -4.59 -16.04
CA GLY A 143 15.98 -4.75 -14.88
C GLY A 143 15.41 -4.19 -13.57
N GLU A 144 14.22 -3.60 -13.58
CA GLU A 144 13.52 -3.13 -12.38
C GLU A 144 12.72 -4.27 -11.70
N PRO A 145 12.57 -4.23 -10.37
CA PRO A 145 11.71 -5.17 -9.64
C PRO A 145 10.26 -5.18 -10.16
N PRO A 146 9.55 -6.33 -10.15
CA PRO A 146 8.21 -6.46 -10.75
C PRO A 146 7.20 -5.41 -10.28
N ILE A 147 7.23 -5.03 -9.00
CA ILE A 147 6.36 -3.96 -8.46
C ILE A 147 6.60 -2.64 -9.21
N LEU A 148 7.87 -2.25 -9.43
CA LEU A 148 8.23 -0.96 -10.03
C LEU A 148 7.99 -0.90 -11.54
N ASN A 149 7.72 -2.04 -12.19
CA ASN A 149 7.42 -2.11 -13.62
C ASN A 149 6.02 -1.59 -13.99
N HIS A 150 5.18 -1.20 -13.04
CA HIS A 150 3.84 -0.69 -13.31
C HIS A 150 3.87 0.83 -13.56
N ASP A 151 2.93 1.33 -14.38
CA ASP A 151 2.77 2.77 -14.64
C ASP A 151 2.50 3.52 -13.32
N PHE A 152 1.68 2.93 -12.46
CA PHE A 152 1.35 3.44 -11.13
C PHE A 152 1.57 2.39 -10.05
N VAL A 153 2.24 2.78 -8.97
CA VAL A 153 2.42 1.97 -7.77
C VAL A 153 1.91 2.73 -6.57
N PHE A 154 1.03 2.11 -5.78
CA PHE A 154 0.57 2.62 -4.49
C PHE A 154 1.08 1.68 -3.39
N TRP A 155 1.83 2.22 -2.44
CA TRP A 155 2.37 1.45 -1.32
C TRP A 155 1.84 2.01 -0.01
N LEU A 156 1.17 1.16 0.77
CA LEU A 156 0.50 1.54 1.99
C LEU A 156 0.70 0.52 3.11
N GLY A 157 0.26 0.88 4.32
CA GLY A 157 0.17 -0.01 5.47
C GLY A 157 0.91 0.49 6.70
N ASP A 158 1.11 -0.39 7.67
CA ASP A 158 1.90 -0.13 8.88
C ASP A 158 3.40 -0.30 8.57
N LEU A 159 3.98 0.77 8.04
CA LEU A 159 5.41 0.83 7.72
C LEU A 159 6.27 0.93 8.99
N ASN A 160 5.65 1.16 10.15
CA ASN A 160 6.27 1.09 11.48
C ASN A 160 7.46 2.03 11.73
N TYR A 161 7.77 2.97 10.83
CA TYR A 161 8.75 4.01 11.08
C TYR A 161 8.28 4.91 12.23
N ARG A 162 9.23 5.32 13.07
CA ARG A 162 8.95 6.05 14.31
C ARG A 162 9.59 7.44 14.28
N ILE A 163 9.35 8.20 15.34
CA ILE A 163 10.12 9.40 15.61
C ILE A 163 11.52 9.01 16.11
N ASN A 164 12.55 9.65 15.59
CA ASN A 164 13.96 9.38 15.89
C ASN A 164 14.26 9.41 17.40
N GLU A 165 15.12 8.50 17.89
CA GLU A 165 15.49 8.33 19.31
C GLU A 165 16.28 9.49 19.90
N LYS A 166 16.73 10.43 19.07
CA LYS A 166 17.39 11.68 19.51
C LYS A 166 16.53 12.55 20.43
N ILE A 167 15.21 12.34 20.47
CA ILE A 167 14.32 13.05 21.40
C ILE A 167 13.66 12.09 22.42
N PRO A 168 13.54 12.49 23.70
CA PRO A 168 12.83 11.71 24.71
C PRO A 168 11.38 11.43 24.33
N VAL A 169 10.82 10.33 24.83
CA VAL A 169 9.44 9.91 24.53
C VAL A 169 8.43 10.95 25.04
N GLU A 170 8.71 11.54 26.19
CA GLU A 170 7.91 12.58 26.84
C GLU A 170 7.82 13.84 25.97
N ALA A 171 8.93 14.23 25.34
CA ALA A 171 8.96 15.37 24.42
C ALA A 171 8.14 15.09 23.15
N VAL A 172 8.14 13.85 22.66
CA VAL A 172 7.29 13.44 21.52
C VAL A 172 5.81 13.63 21.86
N PHE A 173 5.37 13.24 23.06
CA PHE A 173 3.98 13.44 23.49
C PHE A 173 3.57 14.91 23.47
N VAL A 174 4.39 15.78 24.07
CA VAL A 174 4.12 17.22 24.12
C VAL A 174 3.95 17.79 22.71
N GLN A 175 4.84 17.43 21.78
CA GLN A 175 4.76 17.90 20.40
C GLN A 175 3.56 17.30 19.65
N ALA A 176 3.30 16.00 19.81
CA ALA A 176 2.17 15.33 19.17
C ALA A 176 0.81 15.91 19.62
N GLU A 177 0.69 16.29 20.89
CA GLU A 177 -0.55 16.85 21.46
C GLU A 177 -0.70 18.35 21.21
N SER A 178 0.37 19.04 20.78
CA SER A 178 0.32 20.48 20.46
C SER A 178 -0.49 20.83 19.21
N GLY A 179 -0.75 19.84 18.34
CA GLY A 179 -1.37 20.06 17.03
C GLY A 179 -0.41 20.64 15.96
N VAL A 180 0.85 20.92 16.31
CA VAL A 180 1.86 21.46 15.39
C VAL A 180 2.93 20.42 15.09
N TYR A 181 2.86 19.80 13.91
CA TYR A 181 3.67 18.61 13.58
C TYR A 181 4.96 18.88 12.83
N LYS A 182 5.21 20.12 12.37
CA LYS A 182 6.30 20.44 11.43
C LYS A 182 7.68 20.01 11.93
N GLU A 183 7.99 20.30 13.20
CA GLU A 183 9.26 19.96 13.83
C GLU A 183 9.37 18.45 14.05
N LEU A 184 8.30 17.84 14.54
CA LEU A 184 8.24 16.41 14.81
C LEU A 184 8.43 15.58 13.52
N LEU A 185 7.88 16.04 12.39
CA LEU A 185 8.06 15.43 11.07
C LEU A 185 9.51 15.52 10.56
N GLN A 186 10.33 16.46 11.02
CA GLN A 186 11.77 16.45 10.68
C GLN A 186 12.50 15.28 11.34
N LEU A 187 11.92 14.71 12.40
CA LEU A 187 12.45 13.57 13.14
C LEU A 187 11.78 12.24 12.73
N ASP A 188 10.85 12.26 11.77
CA ASP A 188 10.20 11.07 11.23
C ASP A 188 11.21 10.19 10.46
N GLN A 189 11.39 8.95 10.91
CA GLN A 189 12.40 8.06 10.35
C GLN A 189 12.14 7.75 8.86
N LEU A 190 10.88 7.56 8.44
CA LEU A 190 10.59 7.30 7.02
C LEU A 190 11.00 8.50 6.16
N SER A 191 10.63 9.71 6.58
CA SER A 191 11.01 10.96 5.90
C SER A 191 12.52 11.11 5.79
N ILE A 192 13.26 10.79 6.86
CA ILE A 192 14.73 10.83 6.88
C ILE A 192 15.32 9.79 5.91
N GLU A 193 14.87 8.54 5.96
CA GLU A 193 15.43 7.46 5.15
C GLU A 193 15.08 7.62 3.66
N ARG A 194 13.92 8.20 3.33
CA ARG A 194 13.56 8.62 1.97
C ARG A 194 14.46 9.72 1.45
N LYS A 195 14.70 10.78 2.25
CA LYS A 195 15.62 11.88 1.89
C LYS A 195 17.05 11.39 1.66
N ARG A 196 17.49 10.35 2.38
CA ARG A 196 18.79 9.68 2.18
C ARG A 196 18.81 8.75 0.97
N GLY A 197 17.66 8.45 0.37
CA GLY A 197 17.54 7.49 -0.72
C GLY A 197 17.74 6.05 -0.28
N ASN A 198 17.50 5.69 0.98
CA ASN A 198 17.64 4.30 1.45
C ASN A 198 16.41 3.45 1.10
N VAL A 199 15.24 4.06 1.02
CA VAL A 199 13.96 3.39 0.77
C VAL A 199 13.07 4.27 -0.10
N PHE A 200 12.09 3.66 -0.79
CA PHE A 200 11.03 4.36 -1.53
C PHE A 200 11.57 5.41 -2.52
N ARG A 201 12.66 5.08 -3.25
CA ARG A 201 13.21 5.95 -4.29
C ARG A 201 12.18 6.17 -5.40
N GLY A 202 12.00 7.43 -5.81
CA GLY A 202 11.01 7.81 -6.82
C GLY A 202 9.56 7.73 -6.35
N PHE A 203 9.30 7.41 -5.08
CA PHE A 203 7.97 7.52 -4.50
C PHE A 203 7.74 8.90 -3.89
N GLU A 204 6.53 9.38 -4.03
CA GLU A 204 5.98 10.57 -3.43
C GLU A 204 5.10 10.23 -2.23
N GLU A 205 4.90 11.22 -1.36
CA GLU A 205 3.99 11.14 -0.23
C GLU A 205 3.41 12.52 0.04
N GLY A 206 2.13 12.55 0.39
CA GLY A 206 1.42 13.77 0.72
C GLY A 206 1.97 14.51 1.93
N ARG A 207 1.60 15.78 2.03
CA ARG A 207 1.83 16.54 3.27
C ARG A 207 1.02 15.92 4.40
N ILE A 208 1.72 15.45 5.44
CA ILE A 208 1.09 14.98 6.67
C ILE A 208 0.63 16.19 7.49
N ALA A 209 -0.68 16.32 7.67
CA ALA A 209 -1.33 17.38 8.45
C ALA A 209 -2.20 16.84 9.60
N PHE A 210 -2.09 15.54 9.89
CA PHE A 210 -2.85 14.83 10.92
C PHE A 210 -1.91 14.32 12.04
N PRO A 211 -2.42 14.09 13.26
CA PRO A 211 -1.59 13.65 14.39
C PRO A 211 -0.95 12.27 14.14
N PRO A 212 0.13 11.94 14.84
CA PRO A 212 0.67 10.58 14.84
C PRO A 212 -0.41 9.53 15.13
N THR A 213 -0.49 8.50 14.30
CA THR A 213 -1.60 7.53 14.26
C THR A 213 -1.42 6.36 15.22
N TYR A 214 -0.27 6.28 15.88
CA TYR A 214 0.10 5.28 16.88
C TYR A 214 0.79 5.99 18.05
N LYS A 215 0.73 5.56 19.32
CA LYS A 215 -0.07 4.47 19.89
C LYS A 215 -1.18 5.01 20.79
N PHE A 216 -2.42 4.67 20.49
CA PHE A 216 -3.60 5.07 21.27
C PHE A 216 -4.00 3.99 22.30
N GLN A 217 -4.80 4.40 23.28
CA GLN A 217 -5.58 3.46 24.08
C GLN A 217 -6.79 3.06 23.23
N ALA A 218 -6.95 1.77 22.96
CA ALA A 218 -8.06 1.25 22.16
C ALA A 218 -9.41 1.66 22.79
N GLY A 219 -10.36 2.06 21.94
CA GLY A 219 -11.65 2.63 22.30
C GLY A 219 -11.59 4.10 22.73
N THR A 220 -10.48 4.81 22.48
CA THR A 220 -10.33 6.22 22.86
C THR A 220 -9.54 7.04 21.84
N MET A 221 -9.56 8.36 22.00
CA MET A 221 -8.68 9.31 21.29
C MET A 221 -7.42 9.68 22.09
N MET A 222 -7.16 9.03 23.23
CA MET A 222 -6.01 9.33 24.08
C MET A 222 -4.81 8.47 23.69
N TYR A 223 -3.62 9.06 23.65
CA TYR A 223 -2.42 8.27 23.53
C TYR A 223 -2.20 7.36 24.75
N GLU A 224 -1.55 6.22 24.53
CA GLU A 224 -1.25 5.24 25.58
C GLU A 224 -0.14 5.75 26.50
N LYS A 225 -0.55 6.25 27.67
CA LYS A 225 0.32 6.75 28.74
C LYS A 225 0.07 6.03 30.08
N ARG A 226 -0.77 4.98 30.09
CA ARG A 226 -1.15 4.34 31.35
C ARG A 226 0.05 3.61 31.97
N PRO A 227 0.29 3.73 33.30
CA PRO A 227 1.51 3.23 33.95
C PRO A 227 1.76 1.72 33.77
N GLU A 228 0.69 0.93 33.61
CA GLU A 228 0.77 -0.52 33.40
C GLU A 228 1.19 -0.94 31.99
N LYS A 229 1.32 0.02 31.06
CA LYS A 229 1.71 -0.23 29.67
C LYS A 229 3.11 0.30 29.41
N LYS A 230 3.87 -0.43 28.58
CA LYS A 230 5.16 0.06 28.08
C LYS A 230 4.93 1.36 27.30
N LEU A 231 5.52 2.45 27.79
CA LEU A 231 5.44 3.75 27.15
C LEU A 231 6.09 3.71 25.77
N ARG A 232 5.38 4.21 24.76
CA ARG A 232 5.86 4.29 23.37
C ARG A 232 5.57 5.69 22.84
N ALA A 233 6.58 6.30 22.24
CA ALA A 233 6.44 7.58 21.56
C ALA A 233 5.37 7.50 20.47
N PRO A 234 4.48 8.51 20.37
CA PRO A 234 3.62 8.67 19.23
C PRO A 234 4.39 8.67 17.90
N ALA A 235 3.85 8.05 16.85
CA ALA A 235 4.48 7.94 15.54
C ALA A 235 3.46 7.84 14.39
N TRP A 236 3.86 8.29 13.19
CA TRP A 236 3.16 8.02 11.93
C TRP A 236 3.63 6.68 11.37
N CYS A 237 3.13 5.60 11.96
CA CYS A 237 3.40 4.24 11.51
C CYS A 237 2.68 3.91 10.20
N ASP A 238 1.47 4.45 10.02
CA ASP A 238 0.53 4.12 8.96
C ASP A 238 0.65 5.13 7.81
N ARG A 239 1.11 4.68 6.63
CA ARG A 239 1.56 5.59 5.55
C ARG A 239 0.98 5.17 4.20
N ILE A 240 0.87 6.14 3.28
CA ILE A 240 0.42 5.90 1.90
C ILE A 240 1.33 6.70 0.97
N LEU A 241 2.08 6.00 0.13
CA LEU A 241 3.01 6.54 -0.85
C LEU A 241 2.59 6.09 -2.25
N TRP A 242 3.00 6.84 -3.27
CA TRP A 242 2.77 6.46 -4.66
C TRP A 242 4.00 6.71 -5.53
N ARG A 243 4.10 6.03 -6.66
CA ARG A 243 5.04 6.30 -7.74
C ARG A 243 4.29 6.26 -9.06
N ALA A 244 4.57 7.23 -9.93
CA ALA A 244 4.15 7.22 -11.32
C ALA A 244 5.39 7.20 -12.21
N LYS A 245 5.36 6.45 -13.33
CA LYS A 245 6.47 6.45 -14.29
C LYS A 245 6.61 7.79 -15.02
N ILE A 246 5.49 8.42 -15.33
CA ILE A 246 5.45 9.73 -15.98
C ILE A 246 5.08 10.75 -14.89
N PRO A 247 5.85 11.85 -14.75
CA PRO A 247 5.52 12.94 -13.84
C PRO A 247 4.11 13.49 -14.05
N ASP A 248 3.52 14.05 -13.01
CA ASP A 248 2.25 14.81 -13.04
C ASP A 248 0.99 14.01 -13.44
N GLN A 249 1.08 12.68 -13.58
CA GLN A 249 -0.09 11.82 -13.85
C GLN A 249 -0.91 11.47 -12.61
N VAL A 250 -0.40 11.77 -11.41
CA VAL A 250 -1.07 11.49 -10.14
C VAL A 250 -1.13 12.76 -9.32
N VAL A 251 -2.34 13.17 -8.93
CA VAL A 251 -2.59 14.28 -8.03
C VAL A 251 -3.27 13.74 -6.78
N GLN A 252 -2.62 13.86 -5.63
CA GLN A 252 -3.25 13.50 -4.36
C GLN A 252 -4.25 14.57 -3.95
N GLN A 253 -5.51 14.18 -3.80
CA GLN A 253 -6.64 15.05 -3.47
C GLN A 253 -6.81 15.18 -1.94
N SER A 254 -6.61 14.10 -1.20
CA SER A 254 -6.66 14.13 0.27
C SER A 254 -5.68 13.14 0.89
N TYR A 255 -5.21 13.44 2.11
CA TYR A 255 -4.41 12.54 2.93
C TYR A 255 -4.64 12.84 4.41
N THR A 256 -5.32 11.93 5.12
CA THR A 256 -5.75 12.18 6.51
C THR A 256 -5.87 10.90 7.34
N ALA A 257 -5.92 11.06 8.66
CA ALA A 257 -6.28 10.02 9.60
C ALA A 257 -7.75 10.14 10.02
N VAL A 258 -8.44 9.01 10.15
CA VAL A 258 -9.85 8.92 10.57
C VAL A 258 -9.89 8.75 12.09
N MET A 259 -9.70 9.85 12.81
CA MET A 259 -9.58 9.88 14.27
C MET A 259 -10.80 9.32 15.04
N PRO A 260 -12.06 9.50 14.58
CA PRO A 260 -13.23 8.96 15.26
C PRO A 260 -13.31 7.43 15.29
N LEU A 261 -12.57 6.73 14.42
CA LEU A 261 -12.50 5.27 14.45
C LEU A 261 -11.41 4.83 15.44
N ASP A 262 -11.82 4.36 16.61
CA ASP A 262 -10.94 4.18 17.75
C ASP A 262 -10.84 2.74 18.29
N LEU A 263 -11.40 1.76 17.59
CA LEU A 263 -11.37 0.35 17.97
C LEU A 263 -9.94 -0.22 18.16
N SER A 264 -8.93 0.39 17.54
CA SER A 264 -7.54 -0.06 17.55
C SER A 264 -6.62 0.93 18.29
N ASP A 265 -5.43 0.48 18.67
CA ASP A 265 -4.34 1.36 19.12
C ASP A 265 -3.67 2.13 17.97
N HIS A 266 -4.10 1.88 16.73
CA HIS A 266 -3.83 2.67 15.53
C HIS A 266 -5.09 3.41 15.05
N LYS A 267 -4.90 4.55 14.36
CA LYS A 267 -5.97 5.26 13.65
C LYS A 267 -5.92 4.96 12.15
N PRO A 268 -7.07 4.65 11.50
CA PRO A 268 -7.09 4.43 10.06
C PRO A 268 -6.57 5.63 9.30
N VAL A 269 -5.82 5.39 8.22
CA VAL A 269 -5.30 6.43 7.33
C VAL A 269 -5.92 6.24 5.95
N GLN A 270 -6.37 7.32 5.34
CA GLN A 270 -6.94 7.33 4.01
C GLN A 270 -6.27 8.38 3.12
N ALA A 271 -6.22 8.09 1.83
CA ALA A 271 -5.84 9.04 0.80
C ALA A 271 -6.70 8.84 -0.43
N THR A 272 -7.00 9.93 -1.14
CA THR A 272 -7.68 9.90 -2.43
C THR A 272 -6.79 10.53 -3.49
N PHE A 273 -6.85 9.98 -4.71
CA PHE A 273 -6.00 10.37 -5.81
C PHE A 273 -6.83 10.56 -7.07
N GLU A 274 -6.46 11.56 -7.86
CA GLU A 274 -6.81 11.65 -9.26
C GLU A 274 -5.64 11.10 -10.08
N VAL A 275 -5.93 10.14 -10.96
CA VAL A 275 -4.91 9.42 -11.74
C VAL A 275 -5.28 9.48 -13.22
N GLN A 276 -4.35 9.90 -14.06
CA GLN A 276 -4.53 9.95 -15.51
C GLN A 276 -4.36 8.55 -16.12
N ILE A 277 -5.47 7.86 -16.34
CA ILE A 277 -5.49 6.52 -16.94
C ILE A 277 -5.55 6.63 -18.47
N ARG A 278 -4.64 5.93 -19.16
CA ARG A 278 -4.69 5.77 -20.62
C ARG A 278 -5.86 4.91 -21.05
N HIS A 279 -6.53 5.33 -22.11
CA HIS A 279 -7.57 4.56 -22.79
C HIS A 279 -7.41 4.70 -24.31
N GLN A 280 -7.00 3.61 -24.95
CA GLN A 280 -6.86 3.46 -26.38
C GLN A 280 -8.23 3.16 -26.99
N VAL A 281 -8.69 4.07 -27.85
CA VAL A 281 -9.92 3.88 -28.61
C VAL A 281 -9.60 3.08 -29.88
N GLU A 282 -9.94 1.79 -29.89
CA GLU A 282 -9.52 0.86 -30.96
C GLU A 282 -9.96 1.29 -32.36
N ALA A 283 -11.14 1.91 -32.49
CA ALA A 283 -11.61 2.47 -33.75
C ALA A 283 -10.68 3.55 -34.30
N LYS A 284 -10.19 4.46 -33.43
CA LYS A 284 -9.24 5.52 -33.82
C LYS A 284 -7.87 4.95 -34.16
N LYS A 285 -7.38 3.99 -33.37
CA LYS A 285 -6.12 3.29 -33.64
C LYS A 285 -6.15 2.60 -35.01
N THR A 286 -7.23 1.86 -35.30
CA THR A 286 -7.43 1.19 -36.59
C THR A 286 -7.45 2.19 -37.74
N GLN A 287 -8.13 3.32 -37.57
CA GLN A 287 -8.13 4.40 -38.57
C GLN A 287 -6.72 4.94 -38.82
N VAL A 288 -5.97 5.28 -37.76
CA VAL A 288 -4.59 5.80 -37.88
C VAL A 288 -3.66 4.77 -38.54
N ILE A 289 -3.74 3.48 -38.16
CA ILE A 289 -2.96 2.42 -38.80
C ILE A 289 -3.27 2.36 -40.29
N ARG A 290 -4.55 2.42 -40.67
CA ARG A 290 -4.97 2.41 -42.07
C ARG A 290 -4.42 3.62 -42.84
N GLU A 291 -4.50 4.81 -42.26
CA GLU A 291 -3.97 6.04 -42.86
C GLU A 291 -2.45 5.97 -43.06
N ILE A 292 -1.70 5.41 -42.10
CA ILE A 292 -0.24 5.20 -42.21
C ILE A 292 0.07 4.19 -43.31
N MET A 293 -0.63 3.05 -43.37
CA MET A 293 -0.42 2.05 -44.44
C MET A 293 -0.67 2.65 -45.83
N MET A 294 -1.74 3.45 -45.98
CA MET A 294 -2.02 4.17 -47.24
C MET A 294 -0.95 5.19 -47.62
N GLN A 295 -0.19 5.74 -46.68
CA GLN A 295 0.94 6.64 -46.97
C GLN A 295 2.20 5.87 -47.34
N LEU A 296 2.42 4.70 -46.74
CA LEU A 296 3.55 3.83 -47.06
C LEU A 296 3.41 3.20 -48.45
N ASP A 297 2.18 2.82 -48.86
CA ASP A 297 1.90 2.28 -50.20
C ASP A 297 2.06 3.31 -51.35
N LYS A 298 2.31 4.58 -51.02
CA LYS A 298 2.54 5.66 -52.01
C LYS A 298 4.01 5.81 -52.42
N TRP A 299 4.92 5.02 -51.84
CA TRP A 299 6.35 5.00 -52.11
C TRP A 299 6.81 3.59 -52.48
#